data_AF-A0A3D1ARX6-F1
#
_entry.id   AF-A0A3D1ARX6-F1
#
_cell.length_a   1.000
_cell.length_b   1.000
_cell.length_c   1.000
_cell.angle_alpha   90.00
_cell.angle_beta   90.00
_cell.angle_gamma   90.00
#
_symmetry.space_group_name_H-M   'P 1'
#
loop_
_entity.id
_entity.type
_entity.pdbx_description
1 polymer ?
#
loop_
_entity_poly.entity_id
_entity_poly.type
_entity_poly.pdbx_seq_one_letter_code
_entity_poly.pdbx_strand_id
1 'polypeptide(L)'
;MEFPELTGAPIEVCFRPALRVCRGKLVSNHPRGAEVHAGSYIRERRIVIDASLRRDRREFERILLHEIFHFVWPRIGNRRRREFEALIAGELRGGVAGELGWSAEWRKNALRHTQTPRRGRHWREYLCESFCDTGAWRWSGGRHAEFTLSAAARRERRRWWDRSFGQQALPV
;
A
#
# COMPACT_ATOMS: atom_id res chain seq x y z
N MET A 1 0.54 -0.95 19.91
CA MET A 1 -0.82 -0.55 19.46
C MET A 1 -1.37 -1.74 18.71
N GLU A 2 -2.54 -2.22 19.11
CA GLU A 2 -3.16 -3.40 18.53
C GLU A 2 -3.77 -3.07 17.17
N PHE A 3 -3.65 -3.99 16.21
CA PHE A 3 -4.22 -3.80 14.87
C PHE A 3 -5.75 -3.76 14.96
N PRO A 4 -6.43 -2.80 14.29
CA PRO A 4 -7.87 -2.66 14.39
C PRO A 4 -8.60 -3.88 13.84
N GLU A 5 -9.78 -4.13 14.38
CA GLU A 5 -10.69 -5.16 13.85
C GLU A 5 -10.98 -4.92 12.36
N LEU A 6 -11.01 -6.00 11.58
CA LEU A 6 -11.40 -5.98 10.18
C LEU A 6 -12.88 -6.37 10.06
N THR A 7 -13.66 -5.59 9.32
CA THR A 7 -15.09 -5.87 9.07
C THR A 7 -15.33 -6.26 7.62
N GLY A 8 -16.18 -7.26 7.39
CA GLY A 8 -16.51 -7.77 6.05
C GLY A 8 -16.32 -9.27 5.95
N ALA A 9 -16.43 -9.80 4.74
CA ALA A 9 -16.20 -11.23 4.49
C ALA A 9 -14.72 -11.61 4.72
N PRO A 10 -14.39 -12.88 4.95
CA PRO A 10 -13.00 -13.31 5.08
C PRO A 10 -12.16 -12.99 3.83
N ILE A 11 -10.85 -12.80 4.01
CA ILE A 11 -9.86 -12.72 2.93
C ILE A 11 -9.03 -14.00 2.99
N GLU A 12 -8.97 -14.74 1.89
CA GLU A 12 -8.10 -15.91 1.77
C GLU A 12 -6.64 -15.46 1.60
N VAL A 13 -5.73 -15.99 2.41
CA VAL A 13 -4.30 -15.75 2.28
C VAL A 13 -3.61 -17.05 1.89
N CYS A 14 -2.95 -17.06 0.74
CA CYS A 14 -2.28 -18.23 0.20
C CYS A 14 -0.81 -17.93 -0.15
N PHE A 15 0.03 -18.95 -0.03
CA PHE A 15 1.47 -18.83 -0.32
C PHE A 15 1.83 -19.55 -1.61
N ARG A 16 2.70 -18.93 -2.41
CA ARG A 16 3.24 -19.48 -3.65
C ARG A 16 4.73 -19.14 -3.74
N PRO A 17 5.59 -20.03 -4.28
CA PRO A 17 7.02 -19.76 -4.40
C PRO A 17 7.35 -18.89 -5.62
N ALA A 18 8.45 -18.15 -5.54
CA ALA A 18 9.06 -17.40 -6.65
C ALA A 18 8.05 -16.57 -7.46
N LEU A 19 7.32 -15.71 -6.76
CA LEU A 19 6.31 -14.83 -7.33
C LEU A 19 6.95 -13.77 -8.22
N ARG A 20 6.34 -13.59 -9.39
CA ARG A 20 6.73 -12.58 -10.38
C ARG A 20 5.51 -11.96 -11.03
N VAL A 21 5.63 -10.72 -11.46
CA VAL A 21 4.67 -10.06 -12.35
C VAL A 21 5.21 -10.08 -13.77
N CYS A 22 4.44 -10.69 -14.68
CA CYS A 22 4.72 -10.75 -16.11
C CYS A 22 3.50 -10.24 -16.88
N ARG A 23 3.67 -9.16 -17.66
CA ARG A 23 2.59 -8.54 -18.45
C ARG A 23 1.32 -8.25 -17.61
N GLY A 24 1.51 -7.79 -16.38
CA GLY A 24 0.43 -7.45 -15.45
C GLY A 24 -0.26 -8.65 -14.79
N LYS A 25 0.23 -9.87 -14.98
CA LYS A 25 -0.27 -11.08 -14.31
C LYS A 25 0.75 -11.59 -13.29
N LEU A 26 0.28 -11.94 -12.11
CA LEU A 26 1.08 -12.64 -11.11
C LEU A 26 1.25 -14.09 -11.54
N VAL A 27 2.50 -14.57 -11.55
CA VAL A 27 2.91 -15.93 -11.90
C VAL A 27 3.86 -16.45 -10.84
N SER A 28 3.96 -17.78 -10.71
CA SER A 28 4.81 -18.47 -9.73
C SER A 28 5.75 -19.43 -10.46
N ASN A 29 7.01 -19.54 -10.03
CA ASN A 29 8.05 -20.36 -10.66
C ASN A 29 8.25 -20.10 -12.16
N HIS A 30 8.08 -18.84 -12.58
CA HIS A 30 8.19 -18.47 -13.99
C HIS A 30 9.54 -17.81 -14.27
N PRO A 31 10.23 -18.13 -15.39
CA PRO A 31 11.59 -17.64 -15.65
C PRO A 31 11.67 -16.15 -16.03
N ARG A 32 10.52 -15.51 -16.33
CA ARG A 32 10.43 -14.11 -16.77
C ARG A 32 9.46 -13.33 -15.89
N GLY A 33 9.70 -12.03 -15.77
CA GLY A 33 8.89 -11.08 -15.00
C GLY A 33 9.70 -10.40 -13.90
N ALA A 34 9.14 -9.34 -13.32
CA ALA A 34 9.73 -8.68 -12.17
C ALA A 34 9.34 -9.44 -10.90
N GLU A 35 10.28 -9.66 -9.99
CA GLU A 35 10.00 -10.28 -8.68
C GLU A 35 9.10 -9.37 -7.86
N VAL A 36 8.15 -10.00 -7.15
CA VAL A 36 7.25 -9.30 -6.24
C VAL A 36 7.04 -10.17 -5.00
N HIS A 37 6.74 -9.52 -3.88
CA HIS A 37 6.50 -10.22 -2.62
C HIS A 37 5.05 -10.69 -2.45
N ALA A 38 4.09 -10.02 -3.09
CA ALA A 38 2.69 -10.39 -3.00
C ALA A 38 1.84 -9.81 -4.13
N GLY A 39 0.56 -10.16 -4.13
CA GLY A 39 -0.47 -9.48 -4.90
C GLY A 39 -1.88 -9.73 -4.37
N SER A 40 -2.71 -8.69 -4.49
CA SER A 40 -4.11 -8.69 -4.04
C SER A 40 -5.12 -8.86 -5.18
N TYR A 41 -6.05 -9.79 -5.01
CA TYR A 41 -7.16 -10.07 -5.91
C TYR A 41 -8.48 -9.64 -5.26
N ILE A 42 -8.79 -8.34 -5.39
CA ILE A 42 -9.90 -7.70 -4.64
C ILE A 42 -11.26 -8.36 -4.87
N ARG A 43 -11.55 -8.79 -6.11
CA ARG A 43 -12.81 -9.45 -6.45
C ARG A 43 -12.91 -10.88 -5.92
N GLU A 44 -11.78 -11.59 -5.88
CA GLU A 44 -11.69 -12.97 -5.39
C GLU A 44 -11.52 -13.04 -3.87
N ARG A 45 -11.36 -11.89 -3.19
CA ARG A 45 -11.02 -11.81 -1.76
C ARG A 45 -9.80 -12.65 -1.39
N ARG A 46 -8.76 -12.59 -2.23
CA ARG A 46 -7.58 -13.42 -2.11
C ARG A 46 -6.30 -12.58 -2.13
N ILE A 47 -5.37 -12.90 -1.24
CA ILE A 47 -4.01 -12.39 -1.20
C ILE A 47 -3.08 -13.56 -1.48
N VAL A 48 -2.14 -13.36 -2.41
CA VAL A 48 -1.07 -14.33 -2.70
C VAL A 48 0.24 -13.74 -2.22
N ILE A 49 0.98 -14.49 -1.39
CA ILE A 49 2.24 -14.04 -0.78
C ILE A 49 3.36 -14.99 -1.19
N ASP A 50 4.55 -14.43 -1.45
CA ASP A 50 5.72 -15.24 -1.77
C ASP A 50 6.14 -16.08 -0.56
N ALA A 51 6.33 -17.39 -0.80
CA ALA A 51 6.66 -18.34 0.26
C ALA A 51 7.98 -18.04 0.98
N SER A 52 8.91 -17.30 0.36
CA SER A 52 10.17 -16.89 0.99
C SER A 52 9.95 -16.00 2.21
N LEU A 53 8.87 -15.20 2.23
CA LEU A 53 8.55 -14.30 3.35
C LEU A 53 8.22 -15.05 4.65
N ARG A 54 7.94 -16.35 4.60
CA ARG A 54 7.74 -17.17 5.81
C ARG A 54 8.97 -17.16 6.74
N ARG A 55 10.14 -16.87 6.20
CA ARG A 55 11.42 -16.82 6.95
C ARG A 55 11.70 -15.46 7.57
N ASP A 56 11.00 -14.41 7.15
CA ASP A 56 11.12 -13.07 7.70
C ASP A 56 9.76 -12.58 8.17
N ARG A 57 9.49 -12.75 9.47
CA ARG A 57 8.21 -12.38 10.08
C ARG A 57 7.91 -10.89 9.93
N ARG A 58 8.92 -10.01 10.03
CA ARG A 58 8.70 -8.56 9.98
C ARG A 58 8.33 -8.12 8.57
N GLU A 59 9.04 -8.65 7.59
CA GLU A 59 8.76 -8.36 6.19
C GLU A 59 7.41 -8.95 5.76
N PHE A 60 7.10 -10.17 6.22
CA PHE A 60 5.78 -10.78 6.02
C PHE A 60 4.66 -9.91 6.59
N GLU A 61 4.78 -9.42 7.83
CA GLU A 61 3.78 -8.55 8.44
C GLU A 61 3.60 -7.26 7.64
N ARG A 62 4.69 -6.61 7.23
CA ARG A 62 4.65 -5.38 6.44
C ARG A 62 3.94 -5.58 5.11
N ILE A 63 4.32 -6.63 4.37
CA ILE A 63 3.72 -6.95 3.07
C ILE A 63 2.26 -7.36 3.24
N LEU A 64 1.93 -8.23 4.20
CA LEU A 64 0.54 -8.63 4.44
C LEU A 64 -0.35 -7.42 4.78
N LEU A 65 0.13 -6.52 5.64
CA LEU A 65 -0.61 -5.31 5.99
C LEU A 65 -0.84 -4.43 4.76
N HIS A 66 0.19 -4.23 3.93
CA HIS A 66 0.06 -3.50 2.66
C HIS A 66 -1.06 -4.10 1.80
N GLU A 67 -1.05 -5.41 1.59
CA GLU A 67 -2.05 -6.11 0.80
C GLU A 67 -3.46 -6.00 1.40
N ILE A 68 -3.61 -6.08 2.73
CA ILE A 68 -4.90 -5.84 3.40
C ILE A 68 -5.41 -4.43 3.10
N PHE A 69 -4.55 -3.41 3.07
CA PHE A 69 -4.99 -2.05 2.78
C PHE A 69 -5.47 -1.83 1.35
N HIS A 70 -5.11 -2.69 0.39
CA HIS A 70 -5.75 -2.69 -0.93
C HIS A 70 -7.24 -3.08 -0.86
N PHE A 71 -7.66 -3.84 0.14
CA PHE A 71 -9.09 -4.12 0.40
C PHE A 71 -9.78 -2.95 1.08
N VAL A 72 -9.06 -2.23 1.95
CA VAL A 72 -9.58 -1.06 2.66
C VAL A 72 -9.83 0.11 1.71
N TRP A 73 -8.85 0.47 0.88
CA TRP A 73 -8.91 1.63 -0.02
C TRP A 73 -10.21 1.80 -0.83
N PRO A 74 -10.76 0.77 -1.50
CA PRO A 74 -12.01 0.91 -2.23
C PRO A 74 -13.22 1.18 -1.32
N ARG A 75 -13.16 0.82 -0.04
CA ARG A 75 -14.27 0.80 0.93
C ARG A 75 -14.33 2.01 1.89
N ILE A 76 -13.28 2.82 1.98
CA ILE A 76 -13.25 3.97 2.91
C ILE A 76 -14.16 5.15 2.50
N GLY A 77 -14.82 5.06 1.33
CA GLY A 77 -15.71 6.08 0.81
C GLY A 77 -15.00 7.26 0.13
N ASN A 78 -15.75 8.00 -0.68
CA ASN A 78 -15.20 9.07 -1.52
C ASN A 78 -14.65 10.26 -0.71
N ARG A 79 -15.25 10.58 0.44
CA ARG A 79 -14.81 11.69 1.29
C ARG A 79 -13.37 11.48 1.77
N ARG A 80 -13.10 10.36 2.45
CA ARG A 80 -11.76 10.03 2.97
C ARG A 80 -10.73 9.93 1.83
N ARG A 81 -11.10 9.34 0.69
CA ARG A 81 -10.22 9.29 -0.49
C ARG A 81 -9.81 10.69 -0.99
N ARG A 82 -10.75 11.63 -1.05
CA ARG A 82 -10.48 13.02 -1.47
C ARG A 82 -9.63 13.78 -0.46
N GLU A 83 -9.86 13.56 0.83
CA GLU A 83 -9.04 14.15 1.91
C GLU A 83 -7.59 13.63 1.84
N PHE A 84 -7.40 12.32 1.63
CA PHE A 84 -6.07 11.75 1.41
C PHE A 84 -5.42 12.28 0.13
N GLU A 85 -6.17 12.34 -0.97
CA GLU A 85 -5.69 12.92 -2.23
C GLU A 85 -5.21 14.37 -2.05
N ALA A 86 -5.93 15.19 -1.28
CA ALA A 86 -5.54 16.57 -1.00
C ALA A 86 -4.23 16.64 -0.19
N LEU A 87 -4.06 15.76 0.80
CA LEU A 87 -2.81 15.63 1.57
C LEU A 87 -1.63 15.30 0.65
N ILE A 88 -1.74 14.23 -0.14
CA ILE A 88 -0.69 13.79 -1.06
C ILE A 88 -0.41 14.84 -2.14
N ALA A 89 -1.44 15.49 -2.67
CA ALA A 89 -1.27 16.58 -3.63
C ALA A 89 -0.53 17.78 -3.02
N GLY A 90 -0.72 18.04 -1.71
CA GLY A 90 0.02 19.04 -0.95
C GLY A 90 1.49 18.66 -0.78
N GLU A 91 1.76 17.41 -0.39
CA GLU A 91 3.13 16.87 -0.27
C GLU A 91 3.91 17.02 -1.58
N LEU A 92 3.31 16.66 -2.72
CA LEU A 92 3.96 16.79 -4.02
C LEU A 92 4.20 18.26 -4.42
N ARG A 93 3.25 19.17 -4.17
CA ARG A 93 3.44 20.61 -4.43
C ARG A 93 4.56 21.19 -3.57
N GLY A 94 4.69 20.71 -2.33
CA GLY A 94 5.77 21.10 -1.43
C GLY A 94 7.11 20.41 -1.68
N GLY A 95 7.21 19.57 -2.72
CA GLY A 95 8.45 18.88 -3.06
C GLY A 95 8.89 17.82 -2.04
N VAL A 96 7.95 17.22 -1.30
CA VAL A 96 8.27 16.20 -0.29
C VAL A 96 8.83 14.93 -0.96
N ALA A 97 10.10 14.63 -0.67
CA ALA A 97 10.80 13.45 -1.14
C ALA A 97 10.52 12.20 -0.30
N GLY A 98 10.73 11.04 -0.92
CA GLY A 98 10.57 9.71 -0.31
C GLY A 98 9.12 9.25 -0.14
N GLU A 99 8.96 8.01 0.30
CA GLU A 99 7.68 7.34 0.55
C GLU A 99 7.77 6.35 1.73
N LEU A 100 6.65 5.70 2.03
CA LEU A 100 6.51 4.69 3.09
C LEU A 100 6.61 3.24 2.59
N GLY A 101 6.97 3.05 1.33
CA GLY A 101 7.18 1.72 0.75
C GLY A 101 7.63 1.83 -0.70
N TRP A 102 8.25 0.75 -1.20
CA TRP A 102 8.76 0.71 -2.57
C TRP A 102 7.64 0.89 -3.60
N SER A 103 6.47 0.29 -3.39
CA SER A 103 5.34 0.37 -4.32
C SER A 103 4.91 1.81 -4.57
N ALA A 104 4.70 2.60 -3.51
CA ALA A 104 4.38 4.02 -3.65
C ALA A 104 5.53 4.83 -4.27
N GLU A 105 6.78 4.57 -3.87
CA GLU A 105 7.96 5.27 -4.41
C GLU A 105 8.09 5.07 -5.93
N TRP A 106 7.93 3.84 -6.41
CA TRP A 106 7.97 3.53 -7.84
C TRP A 106 6.86 4.25 -8.61
N ARG A 107 5.63 4.26 -8.08
CA ARG A 107 4.51 4.99 -8.70
C ARG A 107 4.73 6.49 -8.67
N LYS A 108 5.28 7.04 -7.58
CA LYS A 108 5.63 8.46 -7.45
C LYS A 108 6.64 8.89 -8.50
N ASN A 109 7.68 8.07 -8.72
CA ASN A 109 8.68 8.32 -9.74
C ASN A 109 8.07 8.25 -11.15
N ALA A 110 7.21 7.27 -11.43
CA ALA A 110 6.47 7.22 -12.70
C ALA A 110 5.60 8.46 -12.97
N LEU A 111 5.05 9.11 -11.93
CA LEU A 111 4.35 10.39 -12.10
C LEU A 111 5.26 11.50 -12.60
N ARG A 112 6.52 11.56 -12.16
CA ARG A 112 7.47 12.60 -12.60
C ARG A 112 7.81 12.47 -14.09
N HIS A 113 7.78 11.25 -14.61
CA HIS A 113 8.10 10.95 -16.01
C HIS A 113 6.91 11.04 -16.96
N THR A 114 5.69 11.24 -16.45
CA THR A 114 4.50 11.35 -17.28
C THR A 114 3.92 12.74 -17.15
N GLN A 115 3.58 13.41 -18.27
CA GLN A 115 2.75 14.62 -18.26
C GLN A 115 1.28 14.27 -17.94
N THR A 116 1.05 13.34 -17.02
CA THR A 116 -0.29 12.84 -16.71
C THR A 116 -1.04 13.90 -15.94
N PRO A 117 -2.24 14.33 -16.39
CA PRO A 117 -3.06 15.25 -15.62
C PRO A 117 -3.39 14.66 -14.24
N ARG A 118 -3.51 15.54 -13.24
CA ARG A 118 -4.13 15.18 -11.96
C ARG A 118 -5.43 14.41 -12.26
N ARG A 119 -5.60 13.23 -11.65
CA ARG A 119 -6.71 12.26 -11.84
C ARG A 119 -6.59 11.23 -12.98
N GLY A 120 -5.47 11.18 -13.70
CA GLY A 120 -5.17 10.07 -14.63
C GLY A 120 -4.96 8.73 -13.92
N ARG A 121 -4.77 7.65 -14.70
CA ARG A 121 -4.57 6.29 -14.16
C ARG A 121 -3.36 6.23 -13.20
N HIS A 122 -2.20 6.75 -13.61
CA HIS A 122 -0.99 6.75 -12.78
C HIS A 122 -1.19 7.48 -11.45
N TRP A 123 -1.97 8.57 -11.45
CA TRP A 123 -2.31 9.29 -10.22
C TRP A 123 -3.12 8.43 -9.25
N ARG A 124 -4.15 7.73 -9.76
CA ARG A 124 -4.98 6.85 -8.93
C ARG A 124 -4.21 5.65 -8.39
N GLU A 125 -3.31 5.09 -9.19
CA GLU A 125 -2.42 4.00 -8.76
C GLU A 125 -1.49 4.51 -7.65
N TYR A 126 -0.80 5.63 -7.84
CA TYR A 126 0.04 6.22 -6.81
C TYR A 126 -0.71 6.51 -5.51
N LEU A 127 -1.91 7.11 -5.59
CA LEU A 127 -2.73 7.35 -4.40
C LEU A 127 -3.09 6.06 -3.66
N CYS A 128 -3.43 4.98 -4.39
CA CYS A 128 -3.72 3.69 -3.80
C CYS A 128 -2.49 3.12 -3.09
N GLU A 129 -1.34 3.05 -3.76
CA GLU A 129 -0.10 2.52 -3.18
C GLU A 129 0.34 3.33 -1.97
N SER A 130 0.31 4.67 -2.08
CA SER A 130 0.69 5.58 -1.00
C SER A 130 -0.24 5.42 0.22
N PHE A 131 -1.53 5.18 0.00
CA PHE A 131 -2.47 4.86 1.08
C PHE A 131 -2.12 3.52 1.74
N CYS A 132 -1.87 2.48 0.94
CA CYS A 132 -1.59 1.14 1.46
C CYS A 132 -0.28 1.09 2.25
N ASP A 133 0.78 1.74 1.73
CA ASP A 133 2.06 1.91 2.42
C ASP A 133 1.91 2.73 3.71
N THR A 134 1.05 3.75 3.72
CA THR A 134 0.76 4.53 4.93
C THR A 134 0.09 3.67 6.00
N GLY A 135 -0.89 2.86 5.62
CA GLY A 135 -1.55 1.92 6.52
C GLY A 135 -0.58 0.86 7.02
N ALA A 136 0.21 0.24 6.13
CA ALA A 136 1.20 -0.75 6.49
C ALA A 136 2.23 -0.18 7.48
N TRP A 137 2.85 0.96 7.17
CA TRP A 137 3.78 1.65 8.06
C TRP A 137 3.18 1.96 9.44
N ARG A 138 1.90 2.33 9.49
CA ARG A 138 1.22 2.70 10.73
C ARG A 138 1.13 1.53 11.72
N TRP A 139 1.11 0.30 11.21
CA TRP A 139 0.82 -0.92 11.98
C TRP A 139 1.96 -1.94 12.01
N SER A 140 2.82 -1.99 10.99
CA SER A 140 4.02 -2.84 10.98
C SER A 140 5.07 -2.35 11.98
N GLY A 141 5.00 -1.06 12.35
CA GLY A 141 5.96 -0.43 13.24
C GLY A 141 7.40 -0.39 12.70
N GLY A 142 8.31 0.14 13.52
CA GLY A 142 9.75 0.02 13.31
C GLY A 142 10.41 1.03 12.36
N ARG A 143 11.72 0.82 12.17
CA ARG A 143 12.53 1.44 11.12
C ARG A 143 12.65 0.41 9.99
N HIS A 144 12.40 0.83 8.77
CA HIS A 144 12.60 0.02 7.57
C HIS A 144 13.36 0.83 6.54
N ALA A 145 14.24 0.20 5.77
CA ALA A 145 15.04 0.90 4.77
C ALA A 145 14.18 1.57 3.68
N GLU A 146 13.01 0.99 3.39
CA GLU A 146 12.03 1.58 2.45
C GLU A 146 11.27 2.79 3.00
N PHE A 147 11.34 3.07 4.31
CA PHE A 147 10.65 4.23 4.90
C PHE A 147 11.51 5.48 4.77
N THR A 148 11.55 6.03 3.56
CA THR A 148 12.35 7.20 3.20
C THR A 148 11.60 8.52 3.40
N LEU A 149 10.29 8.48 3.61
CA LEU A 149 9.46 9.66 3.84
C LEU A 149 9.96 10.47 5.06
N SER A 150 10.01 11.79 4.92
CA SER A 150 10.47 12.69 6.00
C SER A 150 9.65 12.51 7.28
N ALA A 151 10.26 12.77 8.43
CA ALA A 151 9.57 12.63 9.72
C ALA A 151 8.35 13.57 9.84
N ALA A 152 8.42 14.76 9.23
CA ALA A 152 7.31 15.71 9.20
C ALA A 152 6.12 15.19 8.40
N ALA A 153 6.36 14.69 7.17
CA ALA A 153 5.30 14.13 6.34
C ALA A 153 4.70 12.85 6.96
N ARG A 154 5.53 11.99 7.57
CA ARG A 154 5.04 10.84 8.36
C ARG A 154 4.10 11.24 9.49
N ARG A 155 4.40 12.34 10.20
CA ARG A 155 3.52 12.87 11.24
C ARG A 155 2.19 13.35 10.65
N GLU A 156 2.19 14.02 9.50
CA GLU A 156 0.95 14.47 8.87
C GLU A 156 0.09 13.31 8.35
N ARG A 157 0.70 12.30 7.71
CA ARG A 157 -0.03 11.10 7.31
C ARG A 157 -0.63 10.36 8.51
N ARG A 158 0.11 10.27 9.62
CA ARG A 158 -0.41 9.73 10.89
C ARG A 158 -1.58 10.54 11.44
N ARG A 159 -1.44 11.86 11.50
CA ARG A 159 -2.52 12.76 11.96
C ARG A 159 -3.77 12.62 11.09
N TRP A 160 -3.61 12.53 9.77
CA TRP A 160 -4.73 12.28 8.86
C TRP A 160 -5.39 10.92 9.14
N TRP A 161 -4.58 9.88 9.33
CA TRP A 161 -5.08 8.53 9.64
C TRP A 161 -5.89 8.51 10.92
N ASP A 162 -5.33 9.03 12.00
CA ASP A 162 -5.94 9.03 13.32
C ASP A 162 -7.24 9.85 13.32
N ARG A 163 -7.33 10.96 12.58
CA ARG A 163 -8.59 11.71 12.38
C ARG A 163 -9.63 10.97 11.52
N SER A 164 -9.18 10.20 10.54
CA SER A 164 -10.06 9.57 9.54
C SER A 164 -10.69 8.27 10.05
N PHE A 165 -9.93 7.49 10.81
CA PHE A 165 -10.31 6.16 11.28
C PHE A 165 -10.40 6.07 12.81
N GLY A 166 -9.60 6.82 13.57
CA GLY A 166 -9.58 6.71 15.03
C GLY A 166 -9.36 5.26 15.49
N GLN A 167 -10.26 4.77 16.34
CA GLN A 167 -10.32 3.37 16.81
C GLN A 167 -11.39 2.54 16.07
N GLN A 168 -11.92 3.03 14.94
CA GLN A 168 -12.94 2.31 14.18
C GLN A 168 -12.36 1.05 13.53
N ALA A 169 -13.19 0.02 13.40
CA ALA A 169 -12.88 -1.14 12.58
C ALA A 169 -12.65 -0.73 11.12
N LEU A 170 -11.74 -1.43 10.44
CA LEU A 170 -11.42 -1.18 9.04
C LEU A 170 -12.29 -2.04 8.12
N PRO A 171 -12.97 -1.46 7.12
CA PRO A 171 -13.78 -2.23 6.19
C PRO A 171 -12.89 -2.90 5.14
N VAL A 172 -13.05 -4.20 4.92
CA VAL A 172 -12.30 -5.01 3.93
C VAL A 172 -13.19 -5.82 2.99
#